data_AF-A0AAU8IIB5-F1
#
_entry.id   AF-A0AAU8IIB5-F1
#
_cell.length_a   1.000
_cell.length_b   1.000
_cell.length_c   1.000
_cell.angle_alpha   90.00
_cell.angle_beta   90.00
_cell.angle_gamma   90.00
#
_symmetry.space_group_name_H-M   'P 1'
#
loop_
_entity.id
_entity.type
_entity.pdbx_description
1 polymer ?
#
loop_
_entity_poly.entity_id
_entity_poly.type
_entity_poly.pdbx_seq_one_letter_code
_entity_poly.pdbx_strand_id
1 'polypeptide(L)' 'MRHIKYIIALNDDEVTLLEKIFKDKTTSQTTKKRSQILLDADVNHGKTRQRKEIAK' A
#
# COMPACT_ATOMS: atom_id res chain seq x y z
N MET A 1 10.01 20.57 12.41
CA MET A 1 9.00 20.07 11.45
C MET A 1 8.16 19.00 12.14
N ARG A 2 6.83 19.15 12.20
CA ARG A 2 5.94 18.13 12.77
C ARG A 2 5.73 17.06 11.69
N HIS A 3 6.13 15.82 11.95
CA HIS A 3 5.86 14.72 11.02
C HIS A 3 4.35 14.49 10.95
N ILE A 4 3.73 14.89 9.84
CA ILE A 4 2.34 14.56 9.56
C ILE A 4 2.32 13.08 9.22
N LYS A 5 1.76 12.27 10.12
CA LYS A 5 1.51 10.85 9.87
C LYS A 5 0.23 10.75 9.06
N TYR A 6 0.36 10.49 7.75
CA TYR A 6 -0.78 10.19 6.91
C TYR A 6 -1.30 8.79 7.25
N ILE A 7 -2.58 8.71 7.61
CA ILE A 7 -3.29 7.43 7.76
C ILE A 7 -3.89 7.11 6.40
N ILE A 8 -3.50 5.98 5.83
CA ILE A 8 -4.10 5.45 4.61
C ILE A 8 -5.18 4.46 5.05
N ALA A 9 -6.43 4.77 4.73
CA ALA A 9 -7.59 3.95 5.05
C ALA A 9 -8.41 3.84 3.76
N LEU A 10 -8.16 2.78 3.00
CA LEU A 10 -8.81 2.55 1.72
C LEU A 10 -10.18 1.90 1.94
N ASN A 11 -11.10 2.15 1.01
CA ASN A 11 -12.33 1.37 0.88
C ASN A 11 -12.16 0.19 -0.10
N ASP A 12 -13.14 -0.70 -0.16
CA ASP A 12 -13.10 -1.92 -0.99
C ASP A 12 -12.94 -1.63 -2.49
N ASP A 13 -13.57 -0.55 -2.98
CA ASP A 13 -13.49 -0.15 -4.39
C ASP A 13 -12.07 0.33 -4.74
N GLU A 14 -11.46 1.11 -3.85
CA GLU A 14 -10.08 1.60 -3.98
C GLU A 14 -9.06 0.45 -3.93
N VAL A 15 -9.26 -0.53 -3.03
CA VAL A 15 -8.44 -1.74 -2.98
C VAL A 15 -8.55 -2.51 -4.29
N THR A 16 -9.78 -2.74 -4.76
CA THR A 16 -10.04 -3.46 -6.01
C THR A 16 -9.37 -2.78 -7.21
N LEU A 17 -9.43 -1.45 -7.27
CA LEU A 17 -8.77 -0.65 -8.30
C LEU A 17 -7.24 -0.79 -8.24
N LEU A 18 -6.65 -0.65 -7.05
CA LEU A 18 -5.20 -0.75 -6.87
C LEU A 18 -4.68 -2.15 -7.19
N GLU A 19 -5.42 -3.19 -6.83
CA GLU A 19 -5.08 -4.56 -7.23
C GLU A 19 -5.13 -4.76 -8.75
N LYS A 20 -6.13 -4.19 -9.42
CA LYS A 20 -6.25 -4.25 -10.89
C LYS A 20 -5.06 -3.55 -11.55
N ILE A 21 -4.68 -2.37 -11.08
CA ILE A 21 -3.50 -1.62 -11.54
C ILE A 21 -2.21 -2.42 -11.31
N PHE A 22 -2.08 -3.08 -10.15
CA PHE A 22 -0.92 -3.91 -9.84
C PHE A 22 -0.80 -5.12 -10.77
N LYS A 23 -1.92 -5.78 -11.08
CA LYS A 23 -2.01 -6.98 -11.93
C LYS A 23 -1.86 -6.65 -13.43
N ASP A 24 -2.15 -5.42 -13.84
CA ASP A 24 -2.07 -4.98 -15.24
C ASP A 24 -0.62 -4.96 -15.75
N LYS A 25 -0.34 -5.70 -16.83
CA LYS A 25 1.00 -5.80 -17.43
C LYS A 25 1.46 -4.51 -18.13
N THR A 26 0.53 -3.66 -18.56
CA THR A 26 0.82 -2.42 -19.28
C THR A 26 1.18 -1.26 -18.36
N THR A 27 0.80 -1.35 -17.09
CA THR A 27 1.09 -0.34 -16.08
C THR A 27 2.59 -0.28 -15.76
N SER A 28 3.12 0.95 -15.66
CA SER A 28 4.54 1.19 -15.36
C SER A 28 4.97 0.57 -14.03
N GLN A 29 6.24 0.16 -13.93
CA GLN A 29 6.81 -0.39 -12.71
C GLN A 29 6.71 0.57 -11.51
N THR A 30 6.83 1.87 -11.76
CA THR A 30 6.69 2.91 -10.72
C THR A 30 5.28 2.94 -10.16
N THR A 31 4.27 2.93 -11.03
CA THR A 31 2.86 2.90 -10.61
C THR A 31 2.55 1.63 -9.82
N LYS A 32 3.01 0.46 -10.29
CA LYS A 32 2.85 -0.81 -9.56
C LYS A 32 3.44 -0.77 -8.16
N LYS A 33 4.67 -0.27 -8.02
CA LYS A 33 5.33 -0.14 -6.71
C LYS A 33 4.56 0.79 -5.78
N ARG A 34 4.03 1.90 -6.29
CA ARG A 34 3.21 2.83 -5.51
C ARG A 34 1.88 2.20 -5.08
N SER A 35 1.18 1.50 -5.98
CA SER A 35 -0.04 0.76 -5.62
C SER A 35 0.22 -0.28 -4.53
N GLN A 36 1.33 -1.01 -4.61
CA GLN A 36 1.72 -1.95 -3.56
C GLN A 36 1.98 -1.26 -2.22
N ILE A 37 2.69 -0.11 -2.21
CA ILE A 37 2.95 0.66 -0.99
C ILE A 37 1.64 1.13 -0.35
N LEU A 38 0.68 1.59 -1.15
CA LEU A 38 -0.64 2.02 -0.65
C LEU A 38 -1.40 0.85 -0.03
N LEU A 39 -1.43 -0.30 -0.70
CA LEU A 39 -2.06 -1.53 -0.19
C LEU A 39 -1.38 -2.06 1.09
N ASP A 40 -0.05 -1.97 1.16
CA ASP A 40 0.71 -2.41 2.34
C ASP A 40 0.53 -1.46 3.54
N ALA A 41 0.29 -0.18 3.29
CA ALA A 41 0.11 0.86 4.31
C ALA A 41 -1.34 1.06 4.73
N ASP A 42 -2.30 0.45 4.02
CA ASP A 42 -3.72 0.54 4.33
C ASP A 42 -4.02 -0.09 5.68
N VAL A 43 -4.62 0.67 6.58
CA VAL A 43 -4.94 0.21 7.94
C VAL A 43 -6.17 -0.70 7.97
N ASN A 44 -7.03 -0.64 6.95
CA ASN A 44 -8.27 -1.41 6.89
C ASN A 44 -8.03 -2.83 6.36
N HIS A 45 -7.28 -2.95 5.26
CA HIS A 45 -7.07 -4.22 4.53
C HIS A 45 -5.61 -4.67 4.49
N GLY A 46 -4.67 -3.82 4.93
CA GLY A 46 -3.25 -4.14 4.91
C GLY A 46 -2.98 -5.36 5.78
N LYS A 47 -2.39 -6.39 5.19
CA LYS A 47 -1.77 -7.47 5.96
C LYS A 47 -0.74 -6.80 6.85
N THR A 48 -0.97 -6.79 8.16
CA THR A 48 0.00 -6.32 9.15
C THR A 48 1.25 -7.16 8.99
N ARG A 49 2.13 -6.78 8.06
CA ARG A 49 3.51 -7.22 8.07
C ARG A 49 4.06 -6.49 9.27
N GLN A 50 3.91 -7.13 10.43
CA GLN A 50 4.79 -6.88 11.57
C GLN A 50 6.18 -7.00 10.97
N ARG A 51 6.79 -5.86 10.62
CA ARG A 51 8.23 -5.80 10.50
C ARG A 51 8.68 -6.24 11.88
N LYS A 52 9.05 -7.51 12.01
CA LYS A 52 9.97 -7.92 13.06
C LYS A 52 11.16 -7.01 12.83
N GLU A 53 11.21 -5.92 13.58
CA GLU A 53 12.44 -5.19 13.79
C GLU A 53 13.38 -6.22 14.39
N ILE A 54 14.23 -6.80 13.55
CA ILE A 54 15.38 -7.52 14.05
C ILE A 54 16.28 -6.39 14.54
N ALA A 55 16.14 -6.08 15.83
CA ALA A 55 17.11 -5.26 16.55
C ALA A 55 18.47 -5.95 16.36
N LYS A 56 19.45 -5.18 15.88
CA LYS A 56 20.81 -5.63 15.63
C LYS A 56 21.60 -5.69 16.93
#